data_AF-A0A9D2EAC8-F1
#
_entry.id   AF-A0A9D2EAC8-F1
#
_cell.length_a   1.000
_cell.length_b   1.000
_cell.length_c   1.000
_cell.angle_alpha   90.00
_cell.angle_beta   90.00
_cell.angle_gamma   90.00
#
_symmetry.space_group_name_H-M   'P 1'
#
loop_
_entity.id
_entity.type
_entity.pdbx_description
1 polymer ?
#
loop_
_entity_poly.entity_id
_entity_poly.type
_entity_poly.pdbx_seq_one_letter_code
_entity_poly.pdbx_strand_id
1 'polypeptide(L)'
;PEQWLTTCIAYDRVAADDLQIAAELDIASGNAYYRMQDGLAHPAPTRPQSWMSDGTWSVFLQADRMFGSKQAPFLVTETNAGAINFANVSEPGWDGQWRQAAWAQIGRGARLIEYWHWHTNHYGTETHWVGVLPHDQVPGRVYRNIAELGEEIQQVGARVAATTPDADIAFVFSTPSKYALAFESVFPDESPGLHSRSYQRIVEAFYKGAFDAGLQTHVLHDRALPTGAELAERYPVLVVPGLYSAPDGVLATLREYVSSGGHLVLGPRTGYADEWAVVRRDRQPGLLADLAGAGYQEFSTLREPVPLIAPDGAVLGAAHGWTDLLQPDGAEPLARFDHPELGAFAAATSTTRGPGRVTVVGCVPDDSAAVAFLEAVAELSDLRPFRSGAPSVTHCSATGAGERVHFYFNFSGEQVSLPWPAGQVMADGGREPELVLRGWDVALLWEPLG
;
A
#
# COMPACT_ATOMS: atom_id res chain seq x y z
N PRO A 1 24.61 21.76 11.01
CA PRO A 1 23.99 21.71 12.35
C PRO A 1 23.83 20.23 12.75
N GLU A 2 23.91 19.87 14.03
CA GLU A 2 23.84 18.47 14.52
C GLU A 2 22.40 18.02 14.88
N GLN A 3 21.40 18.87 14.65
CA GLN A 3 19.98 18.62 14.91
C GLN A 3 19.22 18.55 13.58
N TRP A 4 18.07 17.87 13.61
CA TRP A 4 17.15 17.73 12.48
C TRP A 4 15.73 18.16 12.88
N LEU A 5 14.94 18.60 11.91
CA LEU A 5 13.55 19.04 12.03
C LEU A 5 12.60 17.99 11.45
N THR A 6 11.54 17.65 12.20
CA THR A 6 10.41 16.85 11.73
C THR A 6 9.09 17.34 12.32
N THR A 7 7.96 16.78 11.87
CA THR A 7 6.65 16.90 12.54
C THR A 7 5.86 15.59 12.48
N CYS A 8 5.04 15.31 13.49
CA CYS A 8 4.14 14.15 13.51
C CYS A 8 3.02 14.30 12.46
N ILE A 9 3.12 13.64 11.31
CA ILE A 9 2.10 13.68 10.26
C ILE A 9 1.08 12.55 10.48
N ALA A 10 -0.18 12.91 10.62
CA ALA A 10 -1.28 11.95 10.47
C ALA A 10 -1.77 11.97 9.01
N TYR A 11 -1.31 11.00 8.21
CA TYR A 11 -1.42 11.00 6.73
C TYR A 11 -2.86 11.04 6.20
N ASP A 12 -3.79 10.42 6.91
CA ASP A 12 -5.21 10.39 6.54
C ASP A 12 -5.99 11.61 7.00
N ARG A 13 -5.35 12.60 7.66
CA ARG A 13 -6.02 13.85 7.97
C ARG A 13 -6.45 14.53 6.67
N VAL A 14 -7.69 15.03 6.69
CA VAL A 14 -8.35 15.63 5.54
C VAL A 14 -7.49 16.72 4.89
N ALA A 15 -6.94 17.62 5.70
CA ALA A 15 -6.17 18.77 5.24
C ALA A 15 -4.67 18.49 5.04
N ALA A 16 -4.20 17.26 5.28
CA ALA A 16 -2.78 16.96 5.12
C ALA A 16 -2.42 16.81 3.64
N ASP A 17 -1.44 17.60 3.20
CA ASP A 17 -0.65 17.40 1.99
C ASP A 17 0.76 17.00 2.41
N ASP A 18 0.98 15.69 2.54
CA ASP A 18 2.20 15.11 3.09
C ASP A 18 3.44 15.49 2.28
N LEU A 19 3.32 15.62 0.96
CA LEU A 19 4.43 16.08 0.11
C LEU A 19 4.87 17.51 0.45
N GLN A 20 3.92 18.44 0.61
CA GLN A 20 4.25 19.84 0.93
C GLN A 20 4.81 19.96 2.35
N ILE A 21 4.23 19.25 3.31
CA ILE A 21 4.72 19.25 4.69
C ILE A 21 6.14 18.70 4.73
N ALA A 22 6.39 17.54 4.10
CA ALA A 22 7.69 16.88 4.13
C ALA A 22 8.79 17.61 3.36
N ALA A 23 8.44 18.49 2.41
CA ALA A 23 9.41 19.33 1.71
C ALA A 23 10.16 20.29 2.65
N GLU A 24 9.50 20.72 3.73
CA GLU A 24 10.05 21.66 4.73
C GLU A 24 10.80 20.96 5.88
N LEU A 25 10.82 19.62 5.90
CA LEU A 25 11.42 18.81 6.98
C LEU A 25 12.76 18.20 6.55
N ASP A 26 13.66 17.97 7.50
CA ASP A 26 14.91 17.24 7.24
C ASP A 26 14.64 15.74 7.00
N ILE A 27 13.67 15.18 7.73
CA ILE A 27 13.25 13.78 7.64
C ILE A 27 11.71 13.71 7.67
N ALA A 28 11.14 12.76 6.93
CA ALA A 28 9.70 12.51 7.01
C ALA A 28 9.37 11.75 8.29
N SER A 29 8.20 12.03 8.87
CA SER A 29 7.67 11.21 9.95
C SER A 29 6.16 11.12 9.94
N GLY A 30 5.61 10.13 10.63
CA GLY A 30 4.18 9.95 10.72
C GLY A 30 3.70 9.14 11.91
N ASN A 31 2.38 9.23 12.11
CA ASN A 31 1.65 8.48 13.13
C ASN A 31 1.02 7.25 12.47
N ALA A 32 1.40 6.07 12.92
CA ALA A 32 0.94 4.78 12.39
C ALA A 32 0.04 4.09 13.43
N TYR A 33 -1.27 4.29 13.32
CA TYR A 33 -2.25 3.65 14.19
C TYR A 33 -3.06 2.61 13.42
N TYR A 34 -3.11 1.41 13.97
CA TYR A 34 -3.75 0.25 13.38
C TYR A 34 -4.44 -0.58 14.46
N ARG A 35 -5.47 -1.32 14.07
CA ARG A 35 -6.10 -2.31 14.94
C ARG A 35 -5.12 -3.44 15.15
N MET A 36 -4.76 -3.70 16.40
CA MET A 36 -4.03 -4.90 16.78
C MET A 36 -5.02 -6.08 16.89
N GLN A 37 -4.63 -7.15 17.58
CA GLN A 37 -5.45 -8.36 17.65
C GLN A 37 -5.82 -8.84 16.25
N ASP A 38 -7.06 -9.33 16.04
CA ASP A 38 -7.47 -9.95 14.78
C ASP A 38 -7.49 -8.95 13.62
N GLY A 39 -7.36 -7.65 13.92
CA GLY A 39 -7.13 -6.61 12.90
C GLY A 39 -5.80 -6.76 12.15
N LEU A 40 -4.80 -7.45 12.71
CA LEU A 40 -3.55 -7.77 12.00
C LEU A 40 -3.51 -9.21 11.47
N ALA A 41 -4.63 -9.94 11.50
CA ALA A 41 -4.67 -11.26 10.88
C ALA A 41 -4.52 -11.13 9.36
N HIS A 42 -3.81 -12.06 8.73
CA HIS A 42 -3.79 -12.21 7.28
C HIS A 42 -4.13 -13.66 6.91
N PRO A 43 -5.08 -13.90 5.98
CA PRO A 43 -6.00 -12.92 5.38
C PRO A 43 -6.85 -12.19 6.44
N ALA A 44 -7.03 -10.89 6.27
CA ALA A 44 -7.75 -10.05 7.23
C ALA A 44 -9.27 -10.15 6.99
N PRO A 45 -10.12 -10.08 8.04
CA PRO A 45 -11.54 -9.86 7.84
C PRO A 45 -11.78 -8.48 7.21
N THR A 46 -12.58 -8.41 6.14
CA THR A 46 -12.88 -7.14 5.47
C THR A 46 -13.70 -6.24 6.39
N ARG A 47 -13.14 -5.09 6.76
CA ARG A 47 -13.80 -4.04 7.54
C ARG A 47 -13.55 -2.67 6.93
N PRO A 48 -14.50 -1.72 7.06
CA PRO A 48 -14.29 -0.35 6.61
C PRO A 48 -13.07 0.28 7.29
N GLN A 49 -12.22 0.94 6.49
CA GLN A 49 -11.07 1.65 7.02
C GLN A 49 -11.51 2.92 7.78
N SER A 50 -10.83 3.19 8.89
CA SER A 50 -11.01 4.41 9.68
C SER A 50 -9.67 5.12 9.87
N TRP A 51 -9.58 6.08 10.78
CA TRP A 51 -8.29 6.70 11.15
C TRP A 51 -7.36 5.69 11.83
N MET A 52 -7.91 4.69 12.54
CA MET A 52 -7.22 3.50 12.97
C MET A 52 -7.45 2.44 11.89
N SER A 53 -6.39 2.09 11.17
CA SER A 53 -6.49 1.20 10.01
C SER A 53 -6.71 -0.26 10.43
N ASP A 54 -7.24 -1.08 9.53
CA ASP A 54 -7.49 -2.51 9.74
C ASP A 54 -6.85 -3.33 8.62
N GLY A 55 -6.32 -4.50 8.96
CA GLY A 55 -5.63 -5.39 8.05
C GLY A 55 -4.14 -5.11 7.95
N THR A 56 -3.36 -6.18 7.87
CA THR A 56 -1.90 -6.14 7.74
C THR A 56 -1.41 -5.23 6.62
N TRP A 57 -2.02 -5.31 5.44
CA TRP A 57 -1.68 -4.50 4.26
C TRP A 57 -1.66 -2.99 4.59
N SER A 58 -2.51 -2.53 5.51
CA SER A 58 -2.61 -1.12 5.87
C SER A 58 -1.38 -0.62 6.64
N VAL A 59 -0.72 -1.49 7.41
CA VAL A 59 0.54 -1.17 8.10
C VAL A 59 1.64 -0.91 7.08
N PHE A 60 1.72 -1.75 6.05
CA PHE A 60 2.65 -1.56 4.94
C PHE A 60 2.30 -0.30 4.13
N LEU A 61 1.02 -0.05 3.85
CA LEU A 61 0.60 1.17 3.13
C LEU A 61 1.01 2.43 3.89
N GLN A 62 0.79 2.46 5.22
CA GLN A 62 1.23 3.59 6.06
C GLN A 62 2.75 3.79 5.95
N ALA A 63 3.53 2.71 5.98
CA ALA A 63 4.97 2.74 5.84
C ALA A 63 5.41 3.29 4.49
N ASP A 64 4.84 2.77 3.41
CA ASP A 64 5.20 3.18 2.04
C ASP A 64 4.73 4.60 1.74
N ARG A 65 3.62 5.08 2.32
CA ARG A 65 3.21 6.50 2.29
C ARG A 65 4.21 7.39 3.01
N MET A 66 4.70 6.97 4.17
CA MET A 66 5.71 7.72 4.95
C MET A 66 7.07 7.78 4.24
N PHE A 67 7.55 6.65 3.73
CA PHE A 67 8.73 6.60 2.86
C PHE A 67 8.50 7.47 1.62
N GLY A 68 7.29 7.40 1.06
CA GLY A 68 6.88 8.07 -0.17
C GLY A 68 6.99 9.59 -0.15
N SER A 69 6.84 10.20 1.03
CA SER A 69 6.88 11.66 1.22
C SER A 69 8.22 12.30 0.87
N LYS A 70 9.34 11.56 1.02
CA LYS A 70 10.68 12.03 0.63
C LYS A 70 11.47 11.03 -0.22
N GLN A 71 10.90 9.86 -0.54
CA GLN A 71 11.60 8.73 -1.16
C GLN A 71 12.87 8.36 -0.37
N ALA A 72 12.77 8.39 0.96
CA ALA A 72 13.89 8.26 1.88
C ALA A 72 13.42 7.66 3.22
N PRO A 73 14.35 7.13 4.04
CA PRO A 73 14.02 6.63 5.36
C PRO A 73 13.27 7.66 6.23
N PHE A 74 12.36 7.18 7.06
CA PHE A 74 11.41 8.01 7.82
C PHE A 74 11.36 7.61 9.30
N LEU A 75 10.59 8.35 10.11
CA LEU A 75 10.36 8.06 11.53
C LEU A 75 8.88 7.76 11.80
N VAL A 76 8.58 6.69 12.53
CA VAL A 76 7.25 6.50 13.13
C VAL A 76 7.27 7.23 14.48
N THR A 77 6.73 8.45 14.52
CA THR A 77 6.76 9.31 15.72
C THR A 77 5.65 8.96 16.71
N GLU A 78 4.61 8.26 16.26
CA GLU A 78 3.59 7.71 17.15
C GLU A 78 3.04 6.40 16.60
N THR A 79 2.89 5.41 17.48
CA THR A 79 2.10 4.19 17.24
C THR A 79 1.53 3.64 18.55
N ASN A 80 0.62 2.67 18.46
CA ASN A 80 -0.02 2.04 19.62
C ASN A 80 0.98 1.23 20.48
N ALA A 81 1.00 1.50 21.79
CA ALA A 81 1.56 0.60 22.79
C ALA A 81 0.49 -0.36 23.31
N GLY A 82 -0.37 0.09 24.23
CA GLY A 82 -1.54 -0.65 24.69
C GLY A 82 -2.76 -0.41 23.81
N ALA A 83 -3.94 -0.64 24.38
CA ALA A 83 -5.21 -0.25 23.77
C ALA A 83 -5.24 1.27 23.50
N ILE A 84 -5.75 1.67 22.34
CA ILE A 84 -5.89 3.06 21.93
C ILE A 84 -7.37 3.37 21.71
N ASN A 85 -7.78 4.64 21.81
CA ASN A 85 -9.18 5.12 21.71
C ASN A 85 -9.97 5.03 23.06
N PHE A 86 -11.28 5.28 23.00
CA PHE A 86 -12.19 5.20 24.14
C PHE A 86 -12.33 3.76 24.66
N ALA A 87 -12.80 3.59 25.91
CA ALA A 87 -12.87 2.30 26.58
C ALA A 87 -13.64 1.19 25.83
N ASN A 88 -14.57 1.56 24.92
CA ASN A 88 -15.31 0.61 24.09
C ASN A 88 -14.53 0.06 22.88
N VAL A 89 -13.31 0.55 22.64
CA VAL A 89 -12.39 0.07 21.59
C VAL A 89 -11.07 -0.26 22.27
N SER A 90 -11.06 -1.35 23.07
CA SER A 90 -9.90 -1.76 23.87
C SER A 90 -9.23 -3.01 23.29
N GLU A 91 -8.31 -2.83 22.35
CA GLU A 91 -7.71 -3.91 21.55
C GLU A 91 -6.18 -3.99 21.76
N PRO A 92 -5.66 -4.32 22.96
CA PRO A 92 -4.22 -4.47 23.15
C PRO A 92 -3.72 -5.68 22.34
N GLY A 93 -2.57 -5.54 21.68
CA GLY A 93 -2.03 -6.59 20.81
C GLY A 93 -1.76 -7.92 21.52
N TRP A 94 -1.76 -9.01 20.76
CA TRP A 94 -1.24 -10.29 21.26
C TRP A 94 0.29 -10.29 21.27
N ASP A 95 0.86 -11.25 21.99
CA ASP A 95 2.32 -11.39 22.05
C ASP A 95 2.88 -11.61 20.64
N GLY A 96 3.98 -10.91 20.33
CA GLY A 96 4.59 -10.88 18.99
C GLY A 96 4.13 -9.73 18.09
N GLN A 97 2.93 -9.18 18.25
CA GLN A 97 2.40 -8.18 17.31
C GLN A 97 3.15 -6.85 17.31
N TRP A 98 3.68 -6.38 18.45
CA TRP A 98 4.55 -5.20 18.50
C TRP A 98 5.80 -5.40 17.66
N ARG A 99 6.41 -6.58 17.78
CA ARG A 99 7.60 -6.97 17.03
C ARG A 99 7.29 -7.05 15.54
N GLN A 100 6.18 -7.67 15.14
CA GLN A 100 5.76 -7.75 13.73
C GLN A 100 5.53 -6.37 13.13
N ALA A 101 4.72 -5.53 13.77
CA ALA A 101 4.38 -4.23 13.22
C ALA A 101 5.60 -3.29 13.13
N ALA A 102 6.49 -3.33 14.13
CA ALA A 102 7.74 -2.60 14.08
C ALA A 102 8.65 -3.07 12.93
N TRP A 103 8.85 -4.38 12.78
CA TRP A 103 9.67 -4.91 11.68
C TRP A 103 9.04 -4.71 10.29
N ALA A 104 7.71 -4.69 10.18
CA ALA A 104 7.03 -4.30 8.95
C ALA A 104 7.38 -2.84 8.57
N GLN A 105 7.25 -1.90 9.51
CA GLN A 105 7.61 -0.49 9.29
C GLN A 105 9.12 -0.30 9.01
N ILE A 106 9.99 -0.97 9.76
CA ILE A 106 11.45 -0.89 9.59
C ILE A 106 11.88 -1.48 8.24
N GLY A 107 11.31 -2.64 7.85
CA GLY A 107 11.56 -3.27 6.55
C GLY A 107 11.11 -2.40 5.37
N ARG A 108 10.18 -1.47 5.59
CA ARG A 108 9.75 -0.45 4.63
C ARG A 108 10.45 0.91 4.80
N GLY A 109 11.48 1.00 5.63
CA GLY A 109 12.35 2.18 5.69
C GLY A 109 12.25 3.02 6.96
N ALA A 110 11.46 2.62 7.97
CA ALA A 110 11.47 3.32 9.25
C ALA A 110 12.86 3.25 9.92
N ARG A 111 13.26 4.31 10.60
CA ARG A 111 14.52 4.43 11.37
C ARG A 111 14.30 4.73 12.84
N LEU A 112 13.04 4.89 13.24
CA LEU A 112 12.61 5.10 14.61
C LEU A 112 11.16 4.59 14.73
N ILE A 113 10.88 3.89 15.82
CA ILE A 113 9.54 3.49 16.23
C ILE A 113 9.30 4.07 17.63
N GLU A 114 8.46 5.09 17.72
CA GLU A 114 8.08 5.74 18.96
C GLU A 114 6.63 5.39 19.31
N TYR A 115 6.45 4.91 20.53
CA TYR A 115 5.16 4.53 21.05
C TYR A 115 4.53 5.72 21.76
N TRP A 116 3.31 6.08 21.35
CA TRP A 116 2.52 7.07 22.06
C TRP A 116 1.65 6.36 23.10
N HIS A 117 1.98 6.43 24.39
CA HIS A 117 3.09 7.15 25.03
C HIS A 117 3.73 6.31 26.14
N TRP A 118 4.70 6.85 26.88
CA TRP A 118 5.45 6.08 27.88
C TRP A 118 4.58 5.48 29.00
N HIS A 119 3.67 6.25 29.60
CA HIS A 119 2.86 5.81 30.74
C HIS A 119 1.44 6.31 30.61
N THR A 120 0.42 5.52 30.94
CA THR A 120 -0.98 5.94 30.75
C THR A 120 -1.37 7.12 31.64
N ASN A 121 -2.07 8.09 31.04
CA ASN A 121 -2.60 9.27 31.73
C ASN A 121 -3.71 8.88 32.72
N HIS A 122 -3.75 9.51 33.89
CA HIS A 122 -4.78 9.28 34.91
C HIS A 122 -6.04 10.15 34.76
N TYR A 123 -5.97 11.17 33.90
CA TYR A 123 -7.06 12.11 33.64
C TYR A 123 -6.88 12.76 32.26
N GLY A 124 -7.95 13.36 31.74
CA GLY A 124 -7.98 14.03 30.43
C GLY A 124 -8.58 13.15 29.34
N THR A 125 -8.55 13.65 28.10
CA THR A 125 -9.23 13.03 26.94
C THR A 125 -8.70 11.62 26.62
N GLU A 126 -7.42 11.36 26.88
CA GLU A 126 -6.73 10.15 26.47
C GLU A 126 -6.43 9.22 27.66
N THR A 127 -7.25 9.28 28.71
CA THR A 127 -7.12 8.39 29.89
C THR A 127 -7.12 6.90 29.50
N HIS A 128 -7.89 6.53 28.46
CA HIS A 128 -7.94 5.14 27.97
C HIS A 128 -6.99 4.85 26.81
N TRP A 129 -6.14 5.80 26.45
CA TRP A 129 -5.05 5.56 25.53
C TRP A 129 -3.85 5.03 26.32
N VAL A 130 -3.69 3.72 26.28
CA VAL A 130 -2.78 3.01 27.17
C VAL A 130 -1.36 3.05 26.61
N GLY A 131 -0.44 3.59 27.41
CA GLY A 131 0.98 3.67 27.08
C GLY A 131 1.74 2.36 27.29
N VAL A 132 3.08 2.43 27.23
CA VAL A 132 3.99 1.30 27.50
C VAL A 132 3.80 0.79 28.94
N LEU A 133 3.66 1.71 29.89
CA LEU A 133 3.26 1.42 31.26
C LEU A 133 1.75 1.69 31.44
N PRO A 134 0.97 0.75 31.98
CA PRO A 134 -0.45 0.94 32.24
C PRO A 134 -0.70 1.90 33.42
N HIS A 135 -1.95 2.10 33.81
CA HIS A 135 -2.35 3.08 34.85
C HIS A 135 -1.64 2.89 36.21
N ASP A 136 -1.31 1.67 36.62
CA ASP A 136 -0.55 1.43 37.87
C ASP A 136 0.94 1.79 37.75
N GLN A 137 1.39 2.14 36.54
CA GLN A 137 2.76 2.47 36.16
C GLN A 137 3.78 1.35 36.42
N VAL A 138 3.32 0.10 36.51
CA VAL A 138 4.19 -1.07 36.69
C VAL A 138 4.45 -1.74 35.34
N PRO A 139 5.71 -2.09 35.00
CA PRO A 139 6.03 -2.84 33.79
C PRO A 139 5.20 -4.12 33.60
N GLY A 140 4.43 -4.17 32.51
CA GLY A 140 3.53 -5.27 32.17
C GLY A 140 3.94 -6.05 30.91
N ARG A 141 2.98 -6.76 30.31
CA ARG A 141 3.17 -7.54 29.06
C ARG A 141 3.61 -6.67 27.88
N VAL A 142 3.01 -5.49 27.73
CA VAL A 142 3.34 -4.50 26.70
C VAL A 142 4.80 -4.06 26.82
N TYR A 143 5.21 -3.62 28.01
CA TYR A 143 6.59 -3.25 28.31
C TYR A 143 7.58 -4.35 27.92
N ARG A 144 7.33 -5.60 28.31
CA ARG A 144 8.25 -6.72 28.02
C ARG A 144 8.41 -6.96 26.51
N ASN A 145 7.31 -7.02 25.75
CA ASN A 145 7.36 -7.20 24.30
C ASN A 145 8.15 -6.05 23.61
N ILE A 146 7.94 -4.80 24.05
CA ILE A 146 8.65 -3.64 23.49
C ILE A 146 10.13 -3.63 23.89
N ALA A 147 10.46 -4.03 25.12
CA ALA A 147 11.84 -4.14 25.59
C ALA A 147 12.63 -5.21 24.82
N GLU A 148 12.04 -6.39 24.62
CA GLU A 148 12.63 -7.49 23.83
C GLU A 148 12.88 -7.07 22.38
N LEU A 149 11.93 -6.36 21.75
CA LEU A 149 12.13 -5.74 20.43
C LEU A 149 13.31 -4.75 20.43
N GLY A 150 13.42 -3.91 21.47
CA GLY A 150 14.52 -2.96 21.61
C GLY A 150 15.89 -3.64 21.69
N GLU A 151 15.99 -4.77 22.39
CA GLU A 151 17.21 -5.59 22.45
C GLU A 151 17.57 -6.19 21.08
N GLU A 152 16.58 -6.68 20.32
CA GLU A 152 16.79 -7.19 18.98
C GLU A 152 17.26 -6.09 18.00
N ILE A 153 16.63 -4.92 18.04
CA ILE A 153 17.03 -3.77 17.21
C ILE A 153 18.46 -3.33 17.54
N GLN A 154 18.91 -3.41 18.79
CA GLN A 154 20.31 -3.11 19.13
C GLN A 154 21.30 -4.07 18.46
N GLN A 155 20.91 -5.33 18.24
CA GLN A 155 21.78 -6.35 17.66
C GLN A 155 21.88 -6.22 16.13
N VAL A 156 20.75 -6.03 15.44
CA VAL A 156 20.70 -6.08 13.96
C VAL A 156 20.31 -4.75 13.30
N GLY A 157 19.87 -3.75 14.05
CA GLY A 157 19.29 -2.52 13.53
C GLY A 157 20.24 -1.70 12.65
N ALA A 158 21.54 -1.65 12.98
CA ALA A 158 22.53 -0.95 12.15
C ALA A 158 22.70 -1.61 10.77
N ARG A 159 22.66 -2.96 10.73
CA ARG A 159 22.74 -3.75 9.50
C ARG A 159 21.50 -3.52 8.62
N VAL A 160 20.31 -3.54 9.23
CA VAL A 160 19.05 -3.25 8.54
C VAL A 160 18.98 -1.78 8.08
N ALA A 161 19.44 -0.83 8.88
CA ALA A 161 19.41 0.59 8.55
C ALA A 161 20.27 0.96 7.32
N ALA A 162 21.26 0.11 6.98
CA ALA A 162 22.10 0.24 5.79
C ALA A 162 21.44 -0.28 4.49
N THR A 163 20.17 -0.70 4.55
CA THR A 163 19.41 -1.20 3.40
C THR A 163 18.34 -0.20 2.95
N THR A 164 17.93 -0.32 1.69
CA THR A 164 16.78 0.40 1.10
C THR A 164 15.69 -0.62 0.80
N PRO A 165 14.41 -0.37 1.13
CA PRO A 165 13.33 -1.29 0.82
C PRO A 165 13.26 -1.63 -0.66
N ASP A 166 13.01 -2.90 -0.96
CA ASP A 166 12.75 -3.34 -2.33
C ASP A 166 11.28 -3.05 -2.70
N ALA A 167 11.04 -2.85 -3.99
CA ALA A 167 9.70 -2.70 -4.55
C ALA A 167 9.63 -3.35 -5.94
N ASP A 168 8.61 -4.17 -6.16
CA ASP A 168 8.30 -4.75 -7.46
C ASP A 168 7.49 -3.75 -8.31
N ILE A 169 6.64 -2.97 -7.65
CA ILE A 169 5.76 -1.98 -8.29
C ILE A 169 5.75 -0.66 -7.51
N ALA A 170 5.38 0.43 -8.17
CA ALA A 170 5.15 1.73 -7.53
C ALA A 170 3.71 2.21 -7.70
N PHE A 171 3.14 2.83 -6.67
CA PHE A 171 1.84 3.48 -6.68
C PHE A 171 1.99 5.00 -6.76
N VAL A 172 1.17 5.66 -7.58
CA VAL A 172 1.07 7.12 -7.60
C VAL A 172 -0.05 7.60 -6.68
N PHE A 173 0.33 8.38 -5.67
CA PHE A 173 -0.58 9.09 -4.78
C PHE A 173 -0.67 10.57 -5.15
N SER A 174 -1.89 11.13 -5.12
CA SER A 174 -2.18 12.51 -5.52
C SER A 174 -3.08 13.19 -4.49
N THR A 175 -2.52 14.16 -3.77
CA THR A 175 -3.27 15.01 -2.84
C THR A 175 -4.34 15.85 -3.57
N PRO A 176 -4.08 16.45 -4.76
CA PRO A 176 -5.13 17.13 -5.52
C PRO A 176 -6.29 16.20 -5.88
N SER A 177 -6.01 14.95 -6.29
CA SER A 177 -7.05 13.96 -6.58
C SER A 177 -7.82 13.52 -5.33
N LYS A 178 -7.12 13.37 -4.19
CA LYS A 178 -7.75 13.17 -2.86
C LYS A 178 -8.79 14.25 -2.58
N TYR A 179 -8.43 15.52 -2.77
CA TYR A 179 -9.35 16.64 -2.51
C TYR A 179 -10.49 16.72 -3.52
N ALA A 180 -10.21 16.52 -4.80
CA ALA A 180 -11.23 16.56 -5.83
C ALA A 180 -12.26 15.44 -5.67
N LEU A 181 -11.83 14.21 -5.38
CA LEU A 181 -12.73 13.07 -5.19
C LEU A 181 -13.41 13.06 -3.81
N ALA A 182 -12.93 13.85 -2.84
CA ALA A 182 -13.72 14.11 -1.64
C ALA A 182 -14.98 14.93 -1.95
N PHE A 183 -14.94 15.79 -2.98
CA PHE A 183 -16.10 16.52 -3.49
C PHE A 183 -16.89 15.71 -4.52
N GLU A 184 -16.21 15.00 -5.42
CA GLU A 184 -16.81 14.11 -6.42
C GLU A 184 -16.70 12.64 -5.99
N SER A 185 -17.41 12.29 -4.92
CA SER A 185 -17.39 10.93 -4.35
C SER A 185 -17.80 9.88 -5.39
N VAL A 186 -17.06 8.76 -5.43
CA VAL A 186 -17.25 7.68 -6.42
C VAL A 186 -18.00 6.48 -5.84
N PHE A 187 -18.24 6.47 -4.53
CA PHE A 187 -18.98 5.41 -3.86
C PHE A 187 -20.37 5.87 -3.42
N PRO A 188 -21.43 5.07 -3.68
CA PRO A 188 -22.81 5.45 -3.40
C PRO A 188 -23.16 5.50 -1.91
N ASP A 189 -22.35 4.88 -1.05
CA ASP A 189 -22.47 4.88 0.41
C ASP A 189 -21.78 6.09 1.06
N GLU A 190 -21.09 6.94 0.27
CA GLU A 190 -20.41 8.14 0.76
C GLU A 190 -21.10 9.41 0.30
N SER A 191 -21.37 10.29 1.27
CA SER A 191 -21.77 11.66 0.96
C SER A 191 -20.55 12.51 0.60
N PRO A 192 -20.61 13.31 -0.48
CA PRO A 192 -19.60 14.33 -0.79
C PRO A 192 -19.28 15.22 0.41
N GLY A 193 -18.00 15.49 0.64
CA GLY A 193 -17.56 16.40 1.68
C GLY A 193 -16.16 16.11 2.20
N LEU A 194 -15.72 16.94 3.14
CA LEU A 194 -14.37 16.92 3.72
C LEU A 194 -13.94 15.56 4.27
N HIS A 195 -14.88 14.72 4.72
CA HIS A 195 -14.57 13.41 5.30
C HIS A 195 -14.74 12.23 4.33
N SER A 196 -15.05 12.49 3.05
CA SER A 196 -15.13 11.43 2.04
C SER A 196 -13.75 10.80 1.82
N ARG A 197 -13.74 9.47 1.68
CA ARG A 197 -12.56 8.64 1.49
C ARG A 197 -12.49 8.06 0.08
N SER A 198 -13.23 8.61 -0.87
CA SER A 198 -13.36 8.06 -2.21
C SER A 198 -12.02 7.80 -2.89
N TYR A 199 -11.08 8.74 -2.85
CA TYR A 199 -9.75 8.51 -3.43
C TYR A 199 -8.98 7.42 -2.68
N GLN A 200 -9.00 7.46 -1.35
CA GLN A 200 -8.30 6.50 -0.51
C GLN A 200 -8.82 5.08 -0.77
N ARG A 201 -10.15 4.88 -0.80
CA ARG A 201 -10.75 3.57 -1.09
C ARG A 201 -10.36 3.03 -2.47
N ILE A 202 -10.22 3.89 -3.49
CA ILE A 202 -9.67 3.48 -4.78
C ILE A 202 -8.21 3.02 -4.62
N VAL A 203 -7.35 3.82 -4.00
CA VAL A 203 -5.93 3.47 -3.78
C VAL A 203 -5.80 2.18 -2.99
N GLU A 204 -6.57 2.03 -1.92
CA GLU A 204 -6.59 0.89 -1.01
C GLU A 204 -6.97 -0.41 -1.73
N ALA A 205 -7.96 -0.39 -2.64
CA ALA A 205 -8.37 -1.57 -3.39
C ALA A 205 -7.21 -2.14 -4.22
N PHE A 206 -6.49 -1.28 -4.95
CA PHE A 206 -5.34 -1.72 -5.74
C PHE A 206 -4.13 -2.08 -4.87
N TYR A 207 -3.86 -1.30 -3.82
CA TYR A 207 -2.73 -1.55 -2.92
C TYR A 207 -2.89 -2.86 -2.16
N LYS A 208 -4.07 -3.11 -1.60
CA LYS A 208 -4.39 -4.38 -0.94
C LYS A 208 -4.31 -5.55 -1.92
N GLY A 209 -4.81 -5.37 -3.15
CA GLY A 209 -4.64 -6.36 -4.22
C GLY A 209 -3.18 -6.69 -4.51
N ALA A 210 -2.29 -5.69 -4.55
CA ALA A 210 -0.86 -5.91 -4.73
C ALA A 210 -0.23 -6.64 -3.54
N PHE A 211 -0.58 -6.24 -2.31
CA PHE A 211 -0.11 -6.89 -1.09
C PHE A 211 -0.53 -8.36 -1.02
N ASP A 212 -1.81 -8.65 -1.25
CA ASP A 212 -2.37 -10.00 -1.25
C ASP A 212 -1.84 -10.83 -2.44
N ALA A 213 -1.49 -10.18 -3.55
CA ALA A 213 -0.78 -10.79 -4.67
C ALA A 213 0.74 -10.97 -4.43
N GLY A 214 1.24 -10.68 -3.22
CA GLY A 214 2.64 -10.89 -2.82
C GLY A 214 3.65 -9.97 -3.48
N LEU A 215 3.21 -8.79 -3.94
CA LEU A 215 4.06 -7.76 -4.55
C LEU A 215 4.52 -6.74 -3.49
N GLN A 216 5.77 -6.33 -3.60
CA GLN A 216 6.35 -5.25 -2.80
C GLN A 216 6.14 -3.89 -3.47
N THR A 217 5.90 -2.86 -2.67
CA THR A 217 5.36 -1.59 -3.17
C THR A 217 6.18 -0.38 -2.74
N HIS A 218 6.35 0.61 -3.61
CA HIS A 218 6.63 1.98 -3.16
C HIS A 218 5.44 2.88 -3.45
N VAL A 219 5.32 3.98 -2.71
CA VAL A 219 4.39 5.07 -3.05
C VAL A 219 5.19 6.29 -3.50
N LEU A 220 4.78 6.88 -4.62
CA LEU A 220 5.31 8.10 -5.21
C LEU A 220 4.24 9.18 -5.21
N HIS A 221 4.64 10.45 -5.19
CA HIS A 221 3.71 11.56 -5.40
C HIS A 221 3.68 11.99 -6.86
N ASP A 222 2.48 12.20 -7.40
CA ASP A 222 2.23 12.71 -8.75
C ASP A 222 3.03 13.99 -9.08
N ARG A 223 3.10 14.93 -8.13
CA ARG A 223 3.80 16.21 -8.24
C ARG A 223 5.31 16.14 -7.98
N ALA A 224 5.85 14.96 -7.67
CA ALA A 224 7.27 14.73 -7.42
C ALA A 224 7.80 13.50 -8.18
N LEU A 225 7.13 13.11 -9.27
CA LEU A 225 7.61 12.06 -10.15
C LEU A 225 8.94 12.49 -10.80
N PRO A 226 9.94 11.61 -10.88
CA PRO A 226 11.10 11.82 -11.74
C PRO A 226 10.68 11.73 -13.22
N THR A 227 11.65 11.81 -14.14
CA THR A 227 11.35 11.64 -15.57
C THR A 227 10.76 10.25 -15.86
N GLY A 228 10.04 10.10 -16.96
CA GLY A 228 9.45 8.82 -17.33
C GLY A 228 10.51 7.73 -17.55
N ALA A 229 11.67 8.11 -18.09
CA ALA A 229 12.80 7.20 -18.27
C ALA A 229 13.37 6.70 -16.93
N GLU A 230 13.59 7.60 -15.96
CA GLU A 230 14.04 7.22 -14.62
C GLU A 230 13.01 6.36 -13.88
N LEU A 231 11.72 6.61 -14.09
CA LEU A 231 10.66 5.75 -13.57
C LEU A 231 10.73 4.34 -14.16
N ALA A 232 10.93 4.22 -15.48
CA ALA A 232 11.00 2.92 -16.16
C ALA A 232 12.24 2.11 -15.76
N GLU A 233 13.35 2.77 -15.46
CA GLU A 233 14.55 2.12 -14.92
C GLU A 233 14.33 1.57 -13.50
N ARG A 234 13.59 2.31 -12.67
CA ARG A 234 13.40 1.96 -11.25
C ARG A 234 12.23 1.01 -11.00
N TYR A 235 11.15 1.16 -11.75
CA TYR A 235 9.88 0.48 -11.49
C TYR A 235 9.35 -0.18 -12.77
N PRO A 236 9.37 -1.51 -12.86
CA PRO A 236 8.85 -2.21 -14.04
C PRO A 236 7.35 -1.99 -14.22
N VAL A 237 6.62 -1.76 -13.12
CA VAL A 237 5.19 -1.44 -13.12
C VAL A 237 4.91 -0.18 -12.30
N LEU A 238 4.12 0.73 -12.86
CA LEU A 238 3.61 1.93 -12.20
C LEU A 238 2.07 1.90 -12.17
N VAL A 239 1.49 1.87 -10.98
CA VAL A 239 0.05 1.84 -10.75
C VAL A 239 -0.46 3.25 -10.41
N VAL A 240 -1.40 3.74 -11.21
CA VAL A 240 -2.05 5.05 -11.08
C VAL A 240 -3.55 4.80 -10.88
N PRO A 241 -4.00 4.54 -9.64
CA PRO A 241 -5.31 3.93 -9.41
C PRO A 241 -6.48 4.91 -9.58
N GLY A 242 -6.27 6.22 -9.41
CA GLY A 242 -7.37 7.20 -9.49
C GLY A 242 -6.88 8.64 -9.56
N LEU A 243 -5.90 8.92 -10.43
CA LEU A 243 -5.30 10.25 -10.60
C LEU A 243 -6.28 11.18 -11.35
N TYR A 244 -7.30 11.64 -10.64
CA TYR A 244 -8.42 12.43 -11.16
C TYR A 244 -8.01 13.81 -11.68
N SER A 245 -7.27 14.57 -10.87
CA SER A 245 -6.82 15.92 -11.18
C SER A 245 -5.31 15.89 -11.36
N ALA A 246 -4.85 16.18 -12.57
CA ALA A 246 -3.44 16.14 -12.93
C ALA A 246 -3.09 17.24 -13.94
N PRO A 247 -1.96 17.95 -13.73
CA PRO A 247 -1.38 18.79 -14.77
C PRO A 247 -0.97 17.97 -15.99
N ASP A 248 -0.99 18.58 -17.17
CA ASP A 248 -0.57 17.94 -18.43
C ASP A 248 0.86 17.37 -18.36
N GLY A 249 1.75 18.06 -17.64
CA GLY A 249 3.13 17.61 -17.44
C GLY A 249 3.23 16.24 -16.75
N VAL A 250 2.36 15.95 -15.78
CA VAL A 250 2.31 14.65 -15.10
C VAL A 250 1.88 13.56 -16.08
N LEU A 251 0.84 13.83 -16.88
CA LEU A 251 0.37 12.88 -17.90
C LEU A 251 1.42 12.67 -19.00
N ALA A 252 2.18 13.70 -19.37
CA ALA A 252 3.31 13.59 -20.28
C ALA A 252 4.43 12.69 -19.73
N THR A 253 4.75 12.81 -18.43
CA THR A 253 5.70 11.89 -17.75
C THR A 253 5.23 10.43 -17.82
N LEU A 254 3.92 10.17 -17.64
CA LEU A 254 3.39 8.81 -17.78
C LEU A 254 3.50 8.27 -19.22
N ARG A 255 3.34 9.12 -20.24
CA ARG A 255 3.57 8.74 -21.64
C ARG A 255 5.05 8.42 -21.89
N GLU A 256 5.96 9.24 -21.35
CA GLU A 256 7.39 9.01 -21.44
C GLU A 256 7.79 7.69 -20.77
N TYR A 257 7.22 7.38 -19.60
CA TYR A 257 7.42 6.12 -18.88
C TYR A 257 7.09 4.90 -19.74
N VAL A 258 5.91 4.90 -20.38
CA VAL A 258 5.51 3.82 -21.29
C VAL A 258 6.44 3.75 -22.50
N SER A 259 6.79 4.90 -23.10
CA SER A 259 7.71 4.91 -24.25
C SER A 259 9.13 4.46 -23.90
N SER A 260 9.49 4.47 -22.61
CA SER A 260 10.76 4.02 -22.07
C SER A 260 10.76 2.54 -21.64
N GLY A 261 9.65 1.83 -21.82
CA GLY A 261 9.54 0.39 -21.55
C GLY A 261 8.75 0.03 -20.29
N GLY A 262 8.22 1.01 -19.57
CA GLY A 262 7.41 0.77 -18.37
C GLY A 262 6.04 0.15 -18.66
N HIS A 263 5.48 -0.56 -17.67
CA HIS A 263 4.11 -1.03 -17.67
C HIS A 263 3.23 -0.13 -16.79
N LEU A 264 2.41 0.70 -17.43
CA LEU A 264 1.50 1.62 -16.75
C LEU A 264 0.15 0.95 -16.48
N VAL A 265 -0.28 0.90 -15.22
CA VAL A 265 -1.62 0.45 -14.82
C VAL A 265 -2.46 1.66 -14.43
N LEU A 266 -3.54 1.91 -15.17
CA LEU A 266 -4.48 3.01 -14.92
C LEU A 266 -5.73 2.46 -14.24
N GLY A 267 -6.10 3.03 -13.10
CA GLY A 267 -7.40 2.79 -12.48
C GLY A 267 -8.47 3.81 -12.94
N PRO A 268 -9.72 3.67 -12.45
CA PRO A 268 -10.84 4.49 -12.91
C PRO A 268 -10.60 5.97 -12.64
N ARG A 269 -11.29 6.85 -13.39
CA ARG A 269 -11.23 8.32 -13.21
C ARG A 269 -9.86 8.96 -13.48
N THR A 270 -8.84 8.20 -13.88
CA THR A 270 -7.51 8.74 -14.14
C THR A 270 -7.48 9.65 -15.36
N GLY A 271 -6.83 10.81 -15.23
CA GLY A 271 -6.68 11.79 -16.31
C GLY A 271 -7.98 12.53 -16.65
N TYR A 272 -8.97 12.57 -15.75
CA TYR A 272 -10.29 13.12 -16.04
C TYR A 272 -10.31 14.66 -16.11
N ALA A 273 -9.58 15.31 -15.19
CA ALA A 273 -9.53 16.76 -15.04
C ALA A 273 -8.08 17.29 -15.04
N ASP A 274 -7.93 18.57 -15.33
CA ASP A 274 -6.66 19.29 -15.20
C ASP A 274 -6.34 19.64 -13.73
N GLU A 275 -5.26 20.39 -13.49
CA GLU A 275 -4.82 20.79 -12.15
C GLU A 275 -5.78 21.75 -11.43
N TRP A 276 -6.74 22.33 -12.15
CA TRP A 276 -7.79 23.19 -11.62
C TRP A 276 -9.12 22.45 -11.44
N ALA A 277 -9.09 21.12 -11.57
CA ALA A 277 -10.25 20.24 -11.58
C ALA A 277 -11.27 20.58 -12.70
N VAL A 278 -10.82 21.22 -13.78
CA VAL A 278 -11.65 21.41 -14.98
C VAL A 278 -11.61 20.13 -15.80
N VAL A 279 -12.79 19.55 -16.04
CA VAL A 279 -12.92 18.30 -16.81
C VAL A 279 -12.38 18.51 -18.22
N ARG A 280 -11.51 17.59 -18.65
CA ARG A 280 -10.90 17.62 -19.98
C ARG A 280 -11.94 17.39 -21.06
N ARG A 281 -11.74 18.06 -22.19
CA ARG A 281 -12.68 18.03 -23.35
C ARG A 281 -12.37 16.89 -24.32
N ASP A 282 -11.22 16.25 -24.17
CA ASP A 282 -10.79 15.12 -25.00
C ASP A 282 -11.51 13.83 -24.60
N ARG A 283 -11.37 12.79 -25.43
CA ARG A 283 -11.81 11.42 -25.09
C ARG A 283 -11.08 10.96 -23.83
N GLN A 284 -11.82 10.36 -22.91
CA GLN A 284 -11.27 9.88 -21.63
C GLN A 284 -10.66 8.48 -21.76
N PRO A 285 -9.59 8.13 -21.01
CA PRO A 285 -8.85 8.99 -20.09
C PRO A 285 -8.06 10.10 -20.81
N GLY A 286 -8.23 11.35 -20.39
CA GLY A 286 -7.72 12.52 -21.09
C GLY A 286 -6.20 12.48 -21.28
N LEU A 287 -5.74 12.83 -22.50
CA LEU A 287 -4.35 12.75 -22.94
C LEU A 287 -3.70 11.34 -22.90
N LEU A 288 -4.45 10.30 -22.50
CA LEU A 288 -3.95 8.93 -22.34
C LEU A 288 -4.76 7.89 -23.13
N ALA A 289 -5.94 8.22 -23.67
CA ALA A 289 -6.82 7.26 -24.34
C ALA A 289 -6.17 6.55 -25.54
N ASP A 290 -5.37 7.27 -26.33
CA ASP A 290 -4.61 6.70 -27.47
C ASP A 290 -3.51 5.74 -26.99
N LEU A 291 -2.81 6.13 -25.92
CA LEU A 291 -1.79 5.31 -25.27
C LEU A 291 -2.42 4.04 -24.67
N ALA A 292 -3.56 4.16 -24.01
CA ALA A 292 -4.30 3.06 -23.41
C ALA A 292 -4.89 2.10 -24.44
N GLY A 293 -5.14 2.55 -25.68
CA GLY A 293 -5.86 1.75 -26.67
C GLY A 293 -7.29 1.44 -26.24
N ALA A 294 -7.85 2.28 -25.39
CA ALA A 294 -9.20 2.21 -24.88
C ALA A 294 -9.61 3.61 -24.44
N GLY A 295 -10.90 3.90 -24.55
CA GLY A 295 -11.46 5.11 -23.95
C GLY A 295 -12.92 4.91 -23.58
N TYR A 296 -13.52 5.91 -22.96
CA TYR A 296 -14.92 5.86 -22.57
C TYR A 296 -15.60 7.22 -22.78
N GLN A 297 -16.92 7.17 -22.89
CA GLN A 297 -17.80 8.35 -22.98
C GLN A 297 -18.84 8.37 -21.86
N GLU A 298 -19.06 7.22 -21.24
CA GLU A 298 -20.05 7.00 -20.19
C GLU A 298 -19.38 6.30 -19.00
N PHE A 299 -20.00 6.46 -17.85
CA PHE A 299 -19.57 5.87 -16.59
C PHE A 299 -20.82 5.53 -15.77
N SER A 300 -20.67 4.63 -14.80
CA SER A 300 -21.78 4.19 -13.96
C SER A 300 -21.35 4.07 -12.51
N THR A 301 -22.30 4.36 -11.61
CA THR A 301 -22.17 4.08 -10.18
C THR A 301 -22.85 2.74 -9.87
N LEU A 302 -22.04 1.76 -9.48
CA LEU A 302 -22.47 0.42 -9.10
C LEU A 302 -22.93 0.43 -7.63
N ARG A 303 -24.24 0.39 -7.43
CA ARG A 303 -24.88 0.34 -6.09
C ARG A 303 -24.67 -0.99 -5.39
N GLU A 304 -24.60 -2.06 -6.16
CA GLU A 304 -24.33 -3.41 -5.72
C GLU A 304 -23.11 -3.94 -6.49
N PRO A 305 -22.33 -4.87 -5.91
CA PRO A 305 -21.23 -5.51 -6.63
C PRO A 305 -21.71 -6.18 -7.92
N VAL A 306 -20.99 -5.95 -9.02
CA VAL A 306 -21.24 -6.60 -10.32
C VAL A 306 -20.11 -7.60 -10.60
N PRO A 307 -20.39 -8.89 -10.81
CA PRO A 307 -19.33 -9.88 -11.04
C PRO A 307 -18.49 -9.58 -12.28
N LEU A 308 -17.21 -9.94 -12.21
CA LEU A 308 -16.24 -9.81 -13.27
C LEU A 308 -15.79 -11.18 -13.75
N ILE A 309 -15.71 -11.33 -15.07
CA ILE A 309 -15.24 -12.57 -15.72
C ILE A 309 -14.08 -12.28 -16.67
N ALA A 310 -13.14 -13.23 -16.71
CA ALA A 310 -12.05 -13.27 -17.69
C ALA A 310 -12.57 -13.66 -19.09
N PRO A 311 -11.76 -13.50 -20.15
CA PRO A 311 -12.15 -13.88 -21.52
C PRO A 311 -12.49 -15.36 -21.70
N ASP A 312 -11.93 -16.24 -20.86
CA ASP A 312 -12.22 -17.68 -20.83
C ASP A 312 -13.46 -18.03 -19.97
N GLY A 313 -14.09 -17.04 -19.35
CA GLY A 313 -15.26 -17.19 -18.48
C GLY A 313 -14.95 -17.45 -17.02
N ALA A 314 -13.67 -17.46 -16.59
CA ALA A 314 -13.31 -17.60 -15.18
C ALA A 314 -13.81 -16.40 -14.37
N VAL A 315 -14.39 -16.66 -13.19
CA VAL A 315 -14.82 -15.60 -12.26
C VAL A 315 -13.60 -15.00 -11.58
N LEU A 316 -13.46 -13.68 -11.67
CA LEU A 316 -12.33 -12.93 -11.10
C LEU A 316 -12.67 -12.30 -9.74
N GLY A 317 -13.93 -12.03 -9.48
CA GLY A 317 -14.40 -11.23 -8.34
C GLY A 317 -15.53 -10.31 -8.79
N ALA A 318 -15.58 -9.09 -8.27
CA ALA A 318 -16.60 -8.10 -8.62
C ALA A 318 -16.06 -6.68 -8.69
N ALA A 319 -16.76 -5.82 -9.40
CA ALA A 319 -16.60 -4.37 -9.39
C ALA A 319 -17.67 -3.73 -8.50
N HIS A 320 -17.34 -2.63 -7.84
CA HIS A 320 -18.30 -1.87 -7.02
C HIS A 320 -17.99 -0.36 -7.07
N GLY A 321 -18.89 0.48 -6.55
CA GLY A 321 -18.67 1.92 -6.50
C GLY A 321 -18.75 2.56 -7.89
N TRP A 322 -17.63 2.70 -8.58
CA TRP A 322 -17.54 3.37 -9.87
C TRP A 322 -16.98 2.49 -10.97
N THR A 323 -17.49 2.68 -12.19
CA THR A 323 -16.88 2.16 -13.41
C THR A 323 -16.91 3.17 -14.55
N ASP A 324 -15.77 3.31 -15.22
CA ASP A 324 -15.64 3.85 -16.56
C ASP A 324 -16.11 2.77 -17.55
N LEU A 325 -17.05 3.09 -18.45
CA LEU A 325 -17.58 2.12 -19.41
C LEU A 325 -16.62 2.01 -20.61
N LEU A 326 -15.54 1.25 -20.42
CA LEU A 326 -14.43 1.19 -21.38
C LEU A 326 -14.85 0.57 -22.71
N GLN A 327 -14.50 1.28 -23.78
CA GLN A 327 -14.60 0.85 -25.17
C GLN A 327 -13.18 0.63 -25.71
N PRO A 328 -12.73 -0.63 -25.84
CA PRO A 328 -11.43 -0.94 -26.39
C PRO A 328 -11.29 -0.42 -27.83
N ASP A 329 -10.11 0.12 -28.14
CA ASP A 329 -9.69 0.65 -29.43
C ASP A 329 -8.28 0.09 -29.74
N GLY A 330 -8.25 -1.23 -29.99
CA GLY A 330 -7.02 -2.01 -30.19
C GLY A 330 -6.39 -2.57 -28.90
N ALA A 331 -6.92 -2.27 -27.71
CA ALA A 331 -6.56 -2.98 -26.49
C ALA A 331 -7.33 -4.30 -26.34
N GLU A 332 -6.68 -5.29 -25.76
CA GLU A 332 -7.25 -6.61 -25.48
C GLU A 332 -8.01 -6.57 -24.16
N PRO A 333 -9.29 -6.99 -24.10
CA PRO A 333 -10.01 -7.09 -22.84
C PRO A 333 -9.40 -8.14 -21.92
N LEU A 334 -9.10 -7.76 -20.68
CA LEU A 334 -8.69 -8.67 -19.60
C LEU A 334 -9.88 -9.11 -18.74
N ALA A 335 -10.93 -8.30 -18.67
CA ALA A 335 -12.14 -8.64 -17.94
C ALA A 335 -13.37 -7.93 -18.52
N ARG A 336 -14.54 -8.55 -18.31
CA ARG A 336 -15.87 -7.99 -18.62
C ARG A 336 -16.78 -8.13 -17.41
N PHE A 337 -17.83 -7.30 -17.39
CA PHE A 337 -18.92 -7.45 -16.43
C PHE A 337 -19.81 -8.64 -16.82
N ASP A 338 -20.10 -9.53 -15.88
CA ASP A 338 -21.14 -10.54 -16.04
C ASP A 338 -22.51 -9.89 -15.77
N HIS A 339 -22.96 -9.13 -16.76
CA HIS A 339 -24.22 -8.38 -16.70
C HIS A 339 -24.76 -8.14 -18.12
N PRO A 340 -26.08 -8.25 -18.36
CA PRO A 340 -26.67 -8.14 -19.69
C PRO A 340 -26.30 -6.85 -20.46
N GLU A 341 -26.34 -5.70 -19.79
CA GLU A 341 -25.99 -4.41 -20.41
C GLU A 341 -24.50 -4.05 -20.26
N LEU A 342 -23.95 -4.11 -19.04
CA LEU A 342 -22.56 -3.72 -18.80
C LEU A 342 -21.53 -4.63 -19.49
N GLY A 343 -21.87 -5.89 -19.80
CA GLY A 343 -20.98 -6.81 -20.51
C GLY A 343 -20.57 -6.36 -21.92
N ALA A 344 -21.27 -5.37 -22.48
CA ALA A 344 -20.88 -4.68 -23.71
C ALA A 344 -19.55 -3.91 -23.57
N PHE A 345 -19.20 -3.49 -22.35
CA PHE A 345 -17.99 -2.74 -22.02
C PHE A 345 -16.93 -3.65 -21.42
N ALA A 346 -15.67 -3.28 -21.57
CA ALA A 346 -14.59 -3.93 -20.85
C ALA A 346 -14.51 -3.38 -19.41
N ALA A 347 -14.25 -4.24 -18.44
CA ALA A 347 -13.92 -3.82 -17.07
C ALA A 347 -12.42 -3.55 -16.94
N ALA A 348 -11.60 -4.32 -17.66
CA ALA A 348 -10.16 -4.10 -17.77
C ALA A 348 -9.65 -4.43 -19.18
N THR A 349 -8.59 -3.75 -19.62
CA THR A 349 -7.95 -3.92 -20.93
C THR A 349 -6.43 -3.83 -20.83
N SER A 350 -5.68 -4.44 -21.74
CA SER A 350 -4.23 -4.26 -21.86
C SER A 350 -3.78 -4.11 -23.30
N THR A 351 -2.72 -3.33 -23.53
CA THR A 351 -2.14 -3.15 -24.87
C THR A 351 -0.65 -2.83 -24.79
N THR A 352 0.11 -3.30 -25.77
CA THR A 352 1.52 -2.95 -25.94
C THR A 352 1.65 -1.61 -26.70
N ARG A 353 2.60 -0.77 -26.30
CA ARG A 353 2.91 0.53 -26.91
C ARG A 353 4.42 0.72 -27.05
N GLY A 354 4.94 0.43 -28.25
CA GLY A 354 6.39 0.41 -28.45
C GLY A 354 7.04 -0.59 -27.50
N PRO A 355 8.03 -0.19 -26.68
CA PRO A 355 8.66 -1.07 -25.70
C PRO A 355 7.83 -1.26 -24.41
N GLY A 356 6.83 -0.41 -24.15
CA GLY A 356 6.05 -0.46 -22.90
C GLY A 356 4.66 -1.06 -23.06
N ARG A 357 3.89 -1.01 -21.98
CA ARG A 357 2.53 -1.55 -21.88
C ARG A 357 1.62 -0.61 -21.12
N VAL A 358 0.34 -0.59 -21.49
CA VAL A 358 -0.71 0.04 -20.68
C VAL A 358 -1.78 -1.00 -20.36
N THR A 359 -2.13 -1.10 -19.09
CA THR A 359 -3.29 -1.83 -18.60
C THR A 359 -4.25 -0.85 -17.96
N VAL A 360 -5.52 -0.87 -18.34
CA VAL A 360 -6.57 -0.05 -17.73
C VAL A 360 -7.51 -0.96 -16.97
N VAL A 361 -7.67 -0.71 -15.67
CA VAL A 361 -8.72 -1.28 -14.82
C VAL A 361 -9.76 -0.18 -14.62
N GLY A 362 -10.82 -0.20 -15.42
CA GLY A 362 -11.81 0.88 -15.48
C GLY A 362 -12.81 0.89 -14.34
N CYS A 363 -12.61 0.13 -13.27
CA CYS A 363 -13.54 0.02 -12.15
C CYS A 363 -12.81 -0.08 -10.82
N VAL A 364 -13.52 0.06 -9.71
CA VAL A 364 -12.97 -0.29 -8.39
C VAL A 364 -13.18 -1.79 -8.16
N PRO A 365 -12.10 -2.60 -8.13
CA PRO A 365 -12.21 -4.03 -7.90
C PRO A 365 -12.47 -4.34 -6.43
N ASP A 366 -13.18 -5.44 -6.15
CA ASP A 366 -13.13 -6.09 -4.83
C ASP A 366 -11.79 -6.80 -4.61
N ASP A 367 -11.60 -7.36 -3.41
CA ASP A 367 -10.35 -8.00 -3.00
C ASP A 367 -9.89 -9.09 -3.99
N SER A 368 -10.81 -9.96 -4.41
CA SER A 368 -10.51 -11.06 -5.33
C SER A 368 -10.13 -10.55 -6.72
N ALA A 369 -10.90 -9.60 -7.27
CA ALA A 369 -10.61 -9.03 -8.58
C ALA A 369 -9.31 -8.22 -8.57
N ALA A 370 -9.01 -7.53 -7.47
CA ALA A 370 -7.76 -6.78 -7.31
C ALA A 370 -6.57 -7.73 -7.36
N VAL A 371 -6.59 -8.83 -6.60
CA VAL A 371 -5.55 -9.87 -6.66
C VAL A 371 -5.41 -10.39 -8.09
N ALA A 372 -6.51 -10.79 -8.74
CA ALA A 372 -6.47 -11.33 -10.10
C ALA A 372 -5.86 -10.34 -11.12
N PHE A 373 -6.20 -9.05 -11.03
CA PHE A 373 -5.61 -8.03 -11.89
C PHE A 373 -4.12 -7.81 -11.62
N LEU A 374 -3.70 -7.78 -10.36
CA LEU A 374 -2.29 -7.57 -10.00
C LEU A 374 -1.43 -8.80 -10.30
N GLU A 375 -1.98 -10.01 -10.23
CA GLU A 375 -1.31 -11.24 -10.69
C GLU A 375 -1.13 -11.24 -12.22
N ALA A 376 -2.17 -10.86 -12.98
CA ALA A 376 -2.06 -10.73 -14.43
C ALA A 376 -1.03 -9.65 -14.82
N VAL A 377 -0.99 -8.52 -14.09
CA VAL A 377 0.02 -7.47 -14.29
C VAL A 377 1.42 -8.01 -13.99
N ALA A 378 1.60 -8.79 -12.92
CA ALA A 378 2.88 -9.41 -12.60
C ALA A 378 3.35 -10.38 -13.69
N GLU A 379 2.45 -11.23 -14.20
CA GLU A 379 2.75 -12.14 -15.30
C GLU A 379 3.15 -11.38 -16.58
N LEU A 380 2.36 -10.37 -16.97
CA LEU A 380 2.64 -9.54 -18.15
C LEU A 380 3.94 -8.72 -18.06
N SER A 381 4.52 -8.62 -16.87
CA SER A 381 5.75 -7.85 -16.58
C SER A 381 6.92 -8.73 -16.14
N ASP A 382 6.77 -10.06 -16.25
CA ASP A 382 7.77 -11.05 -15.81
C ASP A 382 8.20 -10.91 -14.33
N LEU A 383 7.33 -10.37 -13.48
CA LEU A 383 7.57 -10.29 -12.05
C LEU A 383 7.45 -11.67 -11.39
N ARG A 384 8.06 -11.82 -10.21
CA ARG A 384 8.03 -13.03 -9.39
C ARG A 384 7.56 -12.67 -7.99
N PRO A 385 6.24 -12.46 -7.80
CA PRO A 385 5.71 -12.11 -6.50
C PRO A 385 5.94 -13.25 -5.49
N PHE A 386 6.02 -12.92 -4.20
CA PHE A 386 6.17 -13.92 -3.16
C PHE A 386 4.95 -14.84 -3.10
N ARG A 387 5.18 -16.15 -2.94
CA ARG A 387 4.13 -17.16 -2.78
C ARG A 387 4.47 -18.07 -1.60
N SER A 388 3.46 -18.36 -0.79
CA SER A 388 3.56 -19.24 0.38
C SER A 388 2.43 -20.25 0.36
N GLY A 389 2.71 -21.48 0.82
CA GLY A 389 1.67 -22.49 1.08
C GLY A 389 0.83 -22.19 2.32
N ALA A 390 1.26 -21.24 3.15
CA ALA A 390 0.54 -20.71 4.30
C ALA A 390 0.06 -19.29 4.00
N PRO A 391 -1.26 -19.05 3.81
CA PRO A 391 -1.80 -17.74 3.44
C PRO A 391 -1.52 -16.62 4.44
N SER A 392 -1.19 -16.94 5.70
CA SER A 392 -0.83 -15.95 6.71
C SER A 392 0.59 -15.41 6.58
N VAL A 393 1.42 -16.06 5.76
CA VAL A 393 2.81 -15.66 5.61
C VAL A 393 2.94 -14.63 4.51
N THR A 394 3.51 -13.48 4.86
CA THR A 394 3.85 -12.41 3.93
C THR A 394 5.35 -12.15 3.98
N HIS A 395 5.86 -11.50 2.92
CA HIS A 395 7.28 -11.27 2.74
C HIS A 395 7.52 -9.86 2.22
N CYS A 396 8.58 -9.23 2.73
CA CYS A 396 9.22 -8.11 2.07
C CYS A 396 10.75 -8.21 2.25
N SER A 397 11.49 -7.41 1.50
CA SER A 397 12.94 -7.34 1.57
C SER A 397 13.46 -5.91 1.45
N ALA A 398 14.71 -5.75 1.85
CA ALA A 398 15.46 -4.51 1.67
C ALA A 398 16.90 -4.85 1.30
N THR A 399 17.43 -4.12 0.31
CA THR A 399 18.75 -4.38 -0.28
C THR A 399 19.77 -3.33 0.17
N GLY A 400 20.93 -3.79 0.63
CA GLY A 400 22.12 -2.98 0.91
C GLY A 400 23.24 -3.26 -0.08
N ALA A 401 24.44 -2.73 0.16
CA ALA A 401 25.55 -2.78 -0.78
C ALA A 401 26.14 -4.19 -1.05
N GLY A 402 25.95 -5.15 -0.13
CA GLY A 402 26.52 -6.50 -0.26
C GLY A 402 25.63 -7.61 0.29
N GLU A 403 24.39 -7.27 0.64
CA GLU A 403 23.42 -8.22 1.16
C GLU A 403 22.00 -7.69 1.00
N ARG A 404 21.04 -8.60 0.99
CA ARG A 404 19.62 -8.33 1.11
C ARG A 404 19.10 -8.95 2.40
N VAL A 405 18.26 -8.23 3.13
CA VAL A 405 17.51 -8.77 4.26
C VAL A 405 16.09 -9.09 3.82
N HIS A 406 15.59 -10.26 4.22
CA HIS A 406 14.24 -10.75 3.98
C HIS A 406 13.49 -10.83 5.30
N PHE A 407 12.29 -10.29 5.33
CA PHE A 407 11.38 -10.32 6.47
C PHE A 407 10.23 -11.26 6.14
N TYR A 408 10.10 -12.35 6.90
CA TYR A 408 9.01 -13.30 6.78
C TYR A 408 8.10 -13.17 7.99
N PHE A 409 6.86 -12.75 7.78
CA PHE A 409 5.89 -12.50 8.85
C PHE A 409 4.82 -13.57 8.83
N ASN A 410 4.47 -14.15 9.98
CA ASN A 410 3.27 -14.97 10.14
C ASN A 410 2.17 -14.17 10.85
N PHE A 411 1.25 -13.59 10.07
CA PHE A 411 0.13 -12.81 10.58
C PHE A 411 -1.05 -13.70 11.00
N SER A 412 -0.80 -14.72 11.81
CA SER A 412 -1.82 -15.59 12.40
C SER A 412 -1.40 -16.05 13.80
N GLY A 413 -2.34 -16.56 14.60
CA GLY A 413 -2.06 -17.12 15.92
C GLY A 413 -1.51 -18.55 15.90
N GLU A 414 -1.46 -19.20 14.74
CA GLU A 414 -1.02 -20.58 14.59
C GLU A 414 0.43 -20.64 14.12
N GLN A 415 1.15 -21.70 14.50
CA GLN A 415 2.50 -21.92 13.98
C GLN A 415 2.43 -22.39 12.52
N VAL A 416 3.33 -21.89 11.69
CA VAL A 416 3.51 -22.32 10.30
C VAL A 416 4.95 -22.78 10.07
N SER A 417 5.13 -23.74 9.17
CA SER A 417 6.45 -24.20 8.73
C SER A 417 6.55 -24.08 7.22
N LEU A 418 7.65 -23.51 6.74
CA LEU A 418 7.96 -23.35 5.32
C LEU A 418 9.30 -24.00 5.00
N PRO A 419 9.54 -24.43 3.75
CA PRO A 419 10.87 -24.80 3.32
C PRO A 419 11.85 -23.64 3.56
N TRP A 420 13.07 -23.94 4.01
CA TRP A 420 14.08 -22.91 4.20
C TRP A 420 14.35 -22.17 2.87
N PRO A 421 14.23 -20.82 2.83
CA PRO A 421 14.47 -20.07 1.61
C PRO A 421 15.90 -20.25 1.08
N ALA A 422 16.02 -20.63 -0.20
CA ALA A 422 17.31 -20.90 -0.81
C ALA A 422 18.22 -19.66 -0.79
N GLY A 423 19.51 -19.87 -0.54
CA GLY A 423 20.51 -18.78 -0.50
C GLY A 423 20.55 -17.99 0.81
N GLN A 424 19.48 -18.03 1.61
CA GLN A 424 19.35 -17.21 2.81
C GLN A 424 19.95 -17.87 4.05
N VAL A 425 20.38 -17.07 5.02
CA VAL A 425 20.97 -17.48 6.30
C VAL A 425 20.41 -16.65 7.45
N MET A 426 20.52 -17.15 8.68
CA MET A 426 20.28 -16.37 9.90
C MET A 426 21.37 -15.32 10.12
N ALA A 427 21.20 -14.49 11.16
CA ALA A 427 22.12 -13.38 11.45
C ALA A 427 23.56 -13.86 11.69
N ASP A 428 23.69 -15.05 12.27
CA ASP A 428 24.94 -15.74 12.60
C ASP A 428 25.47 -16.62 11.46
N GLY A 429 24.82 -16.62 10.29
CA GLY A 429 25.18 -17.45 9.14
C GLY A 429 24.59 -18.86 9.16
N GLY A 430 23.82 -19.23 10.20
CA GLY A 430 23.17 -20.52 10.31
C GLY A 430 22.05 -20.74 9.29
N ARG A 431 21.67 -22.01 9.10
CA ARG A 431 20.53 -22.44 8.29
C ARG A 431 19.85 -23.61 8.99
N GLU A 432 18.54 -23.70 8.85
CA GLU A 432 17.74 -24.83 9.29
C GLU A 432 17.10 -25.55 8.09
N PRO A 433 16.59 -26.79 8.25
CA PRO A 433 15.86 -27.47 7.19
C PRO A 433 14.55 -26.76 6.78
N GLU A 434 13.89 -26.13 7.75
CA GLU A 434 12.61 -25.43 7.58
C GLU A 434 12.64 -24.10 8.33
N LEU A 435 11.94 -23.11 7.79
CA LEU A 435 11.64 -21.85 8.47
C LEU A 435 10.35 -22.04 9.28
N VAL A 436 10.50 -22.17 10.60
CA VAL A 436 9.36 -22.28 11.54
C VAL A 436 9.03 -20.89 12.09
N LEU A 437 7.82 -20.41 11.83
CA LEU A 437 7.30 -19.16 12.38
C LEU A 437 6.20 -19.47 13.38
N ARG A 438 6.37 -19.02 14.63
CA ARG A 438 5.30 -19.14 15.65
C ARG A 438 4.12 -18.24 15.29
N GLY A 439 3.03 -18.35 16.03
CA GLY A 439 1.94 -17.40 15.93
C GLY A 439 2.43 -15.97 16.19
N TRP A 440 2.07 -15.03 15.33
CA TRP A 440 2.46 -13.62 15.38
C TRP A 440 3.99 -13.39 15.35
N ASP A 441 4.72 -14.26 14.66
CA ASP A 441 6.18 -14.19 14.58
C ASP A 441 6.67 -13.46 13.32
N VAL A 442 7.93 -13.02 13.35
CA VAL A 442 8.67 -12.52 12.19
C VAL A 442 10.10 -13.05 12.19
N ALA A 443 10.57 -13.58 11.07
CA ALA A 443 11.97 -13.96 10.89
C ALA A 443 12.68 -12.98 9.97
N LEU A 444 13.90 -12.61 10.34
CA LEU A 444 14.83 -11.88 9.50
C LEU A 444 15.86 -12.88 8.98
N LEU A 445 16.00 -12.98 7.67
CA LEU A 445 17.01 -13.80 7.00
C LEU A 445 17.84 -12.92 6.06
N TRP A 446 19.10 -13.28 5.84
CA TRP A 446 20.03 -12.51 5.04
C TRP A 446 20.49 -13.32 3.82
N GLU A 447 20.53 -12.66 2.68
CA GLU A 447 21.04 -13.15 1.41
C GLU A 447 22.31 -12.36 1.06
N PRO A 448 23.52 -12.95 1.15
CA PRO A 448 24.73 -12.30 0.68
C PRO A 448 24.65 -12.04 -0.84
N LEU A 449 24.94 -10.82 -1.25
CA LEU A 449 25.01 -10.44 -2.67
C LEU A 449 26.49 -10.49 -3.08
N GLY A 450 26.77 -11.25 -4.14
CA GLY A 450 28.13 -11.57 -4.61
C GLY A 450 28.86 -10.44 -5.31
#